data_AF-A0AAV4XS96-F1
#
_entry.id   AF-A0AAV4XS96-F1
#
_cell.length_a   1.000
_cell.length_b   1.000
_cell.length_c   1.000
_cell.angle_alpha   90.00
_cell.angle_beta   90.00
_cell.angle_gamma   90.00
#
_symmetry.space_group_name_H-M   'P 1'
#
loop_
_entity.id
_entity.type
_entity.pdbx_description
1 polymer ?
#
loop_
_entity_poly.entity_id
_entity_poly.type
_entity_poly.pdbx_seq_one_letter_code
_entity_poly.pdbx_strand_id
1 'polypeptide(L)' 'MASKRTNEDFLKDSKKQKTGHWSQGLKASMEDPNLIVDSDDLVVIIKDKYPKAQHHYLILPKEIFLTLKLLLK' A
#
# COMPACT_ATOMS: atom_id res chain seq x y z
N MET A 1 29.32 14.24 -30.13
CA MET A 1 28.83 15.39 -29.35
C MET A 1 28.05 14.84 -28.17
N ALA A 2 28.66 14.83 -26.98
CA ALA A 2 28.05 14.30 -25.77
C ALA A 2 27.00 15.29 -25.27
N SER A 3 25.72 14.91 -25.37
CA SER A 3 24.60 15.75 -24.91
C SER A 3 24.57 15.76 -23.38
N LYS A 4 24.90 16.92 -22.78
CA LYS A 4 24.80 17.18 -21.34
C LYS A 4 23.32 17.11 -20.93
N ARG A 5 22.91 16.03 -20.26
CA ARG A 5 21.59 15.94 -19.62
C ARG A 5 21.54 16.95 -18.47
N THR A 6 20.60 17.88 -18.55
CA THR A 6 20.27 18.89 -17.54
C THR A 6 19.55 18.24 -16.36
N ASN A 7 19.81 18.76 -15.16
CA ASN A 7 19.38 18.23 -13.86
C ASN A 7 17.84 18.23 -13.63
N GLU A 8 17.09 18.84 -14.55
CA GLU A 8 15.62 18.94 -14.49
C GLU A 8 14.92 17.63 -14.92
N ASP A 9 15.60 16.77 -15.68
CA ASP A 9 15.08 15.46 -16.10
C ASP A 9 15.14 14.40 -14.98
N PHE A 10 15.91 14.64 -13.91
CA PHE A 10 16.03 13.72 -12.77
C PHE A 10 14.86 13.79 -11.78
N LEU A 11 14.10 14.89 -11.78
CA LEU A 11 12.97 15.08 -10.86
C LEU A 11 11.62 14.58 -11.41
N LYS A 12 11.59 14.01 -12.62
CA LYS A 12 10.36 13.58 -13.29
C LYS A 12 10.18 12.06 -13.40
N ASP A 13 10.93 11.27 -12.61
CA ASP A 13 10.85 9.79 -12.63
C ASP A 13 10.44 9.15 -11.28
N SER A 14 9.92 9.92 -10.31
CA SER A 14 9.64 9.39 -8.96
C SER A 14 8.20 8.87 -8.73
N LYS A 15 7.34 8.77 -9.75
CA LYS A 15 5.94 8.30 -9.57
C LYS A 15 5.46 7.24 -10.57
N LYS A 16 6.34 6.38 -11.07
CA LYS A 16 5.91 5.07 -11.61
C LYS A 16 6.23 4.01 -10.59
N GLN A 17 5.27 3.71 -9.71
CA GLN A 17 5.38 2.56 -8.82
C GLN A 17 5.58 1.31 -9.67
N LYS A 18 6.70 0.64 -9.42
CA LYS A 18 7.13 -0.56 -10.12
C LYS A 18 6.06 -1.63 -9.92
N THR A 19 5.33 -1.94 -10.98
CA THR A 19 4.32 -3.00 -11.03
C THR A 19 5.03 -4.36 -10.97
N GLY A 20 5.38 -4.82 -9.78
CA GLY A 20 6.10 -6.08 -9.60
C GLY A 20 5.34 -7.15 -8.82
N HIS A 21 4.51 -6.78 -7.85
CA HIS A 21 3.81 -7.77 -7.02
C HIS A 21 2.48 -7.21 -6.50
N TRP A 22 1.40 -7.97 -6.63
CA TRP A 22 0.05 -7.56 -6.19
C TRP A 22 0.00 -7.13 -4.71
N SER A 23 0.90 -7.67 -3.87
CA SER A 23 1.04 -7.25 -2.46
C SER A 23 1.55 -5.82 -2.27
N GLN A 24 2.28 -5.25 -3.25
CA GLN A 24 2.65 -3.83 -3.22
C GLN A 24 1.44 -2.94 -3.45
N GLY A 25 0.48 -3.40 -4.28
CA GLY A 25 -0.81 -2.73 -4.44
C GLY A 25 -1.63 -2.70 -3.15
N LEU A 26 -1.53 -3.75 -2.32
CA LEU A 26 -2.20 -3.76 -1.02
C LEU A 26 -1.58 -2.74 -0.05
N LYS A 27 -0.24 -2.66 0.03
CA LYS A 27 0.44 -1.64 0.85
C LYS A 27 0.06 -0.22 0.41
N ALA A 28 0.04 0.05 -0.89
CA ALA A 28 -0.41 1.34 -1.39
C ALA A 28 -1.87 1.64 -1.03
N SER A 29 -2.72 0.61 -0.99
CA SER A 29 -4.13 0.76 -0.60
C SER A 29 -4.31 1.03 0.91
N MET A 30 -3.36 0.62 1.75
CA MET A 30 -3.35 0.94 3.19
C MET A 30 -3.06 2.42 3.46
N GLU A 31 -2.36 3.10 2.57
CA GLU A 31 -1.97 4.51 2.70
C GLU A 31 -2.95 5.46 2.00
N ASP A 32 -3.93 4.95 1.24
CA ASP A 32 -4.90 5.77 0.51
C ASP A 32 -6.05 6.25 1.42
N PRO A 33 -6.14 7.56 1.72
CA PRO A 33 -7.16 8.09 2.63
C PRO A 33 -8.60 7.89 2.14
N ASN A 34 -8.83 7.63 0.85
CA ASN A 34 -10.17 7.40 0.32
C ASN A 34 -10.69 5.98 0.63
N LEU A 35 -9.77 5.04 0.81
CA LEU A 35 -10.10 3.64 1.10
C LEU A 35 -10.19 3.38 2.60
N ILE A 36 -9.51 4.18 3.41
CA ILE A 36 -9.53 4.10 4.87
C ILE A 36 -10.93 4.43 5.39
N VAL A 37 -11.49 3.49 6.13
CA VAL A 37 -12.73 3.67 6.89
C VAL A 37 -12.40 4.18 8.27
N ASP A 38 -11.37 3.60 8.89
CA ASP A 38 -10.88 3.96 10.20
C ASP A 38 -9.43 3.50 10.36
N SER A 39 -8.69 4.14 11.26
CA SER A 39 -7.32 3.79 11.57
C SER A 39 -7.00 3.99 13.03
N ASP A 40 -6.37 2.99 13.62
CA ASP A 40 -5.82 3.02 14.97
C ASP A 40 -4.30 2.96 14.90
N ASP A 41 -3.59 3.01 16.03
CA ASP A 41 -2.14 2.93 16.08
C ASP A 41 -1.61 1.61 15.50
N LEU A 42 -2.29 0.50 15.78
CA LEU A 42 -1.84 -0.85 15.42
C LEU A 42 -2.39 -1.37 14.08
N VAL A 43 -3.59 -0.90 13.70
CA VAL A 43 -4.35 -1.47 12.58
C VAL A 43 -4.97 -0.37 11.70
N VAL A 44 -5.20 -0.70 10.44
CA VAL A 44 -5.98 0.12 9.51
C VAL A 44 -7.12 -0.71 8.94
N ILE A 45 -8.29 -0.09 8.82
CA ILE A 45 -9.48 -0.70 8.24
C ILE A 45 -9.73 -0.01 6.90
N ILE A 46 -9.69 -0.77 5.81
CA ILE A 46 -9.94 -0.25 4.46
C ILE A 46 -11.13 -0.95 3.81
N LYS A 47 -11.81 -0.25 2.90
CA LYS A 47 -12.79 -0.87 1.98
C LYS A 47 -12.05 -1.78 1.00
N ASP A 48 -12.58 -2.99 0.78
CA ASP A 48 -12.06 -3.83 -0.28
C ASP A 48 -12.38 -3.20 -1.65
N LYS A 49 -11.38 -3.19 -2.53
CA LYS A 49 -11.52 -2.75 -3.92
C LYS A 49 -12.35 -3.72 -4.76
N TYR A 50 -12.39 -5.00 -4.37
CA TYR A 50 -13.11 -6.06 -5.09
C TYR A 50 -14.07 -6.82 -4.16
N PRO A 51 -15.08 -6.14 -3.59
CA PRO A 51 -15.94 -6.69 -2.55
C PRO A 51 -16.71 -7.93 -3.03
N LYS A 52 -16.77 -8.96 -2.18
CA LYS A 52 -17.51 -10.21 -2.41
C LYS A 52 -18.84 -10.29 -1.66
N ALA A 53 -19.15 -9.26 -0.88
CA ALA A 53 -20.36 -9.12 -0.09
C ALA A 53 -20.77 -7.64 -0.04
N GLN A 54 -22.00 -7.36 0.44
CA GLN A 54 -22.51 -5.99 0.60
C GLN A 54 -21.62 -5.14 1.51
N HIS A 55 -21.01 -5.76 2.52
CA HIS A 55 -20.07 -5.14 3.43
C HIS A 55 -18.79 -5.99 3.44
N HIS A 56 -17.73 -5.50 2.81
CA HIS A 56 -16.44 -6.17 2.76
C HIS A 56 -15.31 -5.19 3.05
N TYR A 57 -14.61 -5.45 4.15
CA TYR A 57 -13.53 -4.61 4.66
C TYR A 57 -12.31 -5.47 4.94
N LEU A 58 -11.14 -4.88 4.77
CA LEU A 58 -9.86 -5.49 5.11
C LEU A 58 -9.32 -4.81 6.36
N ILE A 59 -9.12 -5.59 7.42
CA ILE A 59 -8.40 -5.15 8.62
C ILE A 59 -6.96 -5.60 8.47
N LEU A 60 -6.06 -4.63 8.40
CA LEU A 60 -4.65 -4.87 8.13
C LEU A 60 -3.81 -4.32 9.29
N PRO A 61 -2.94 -5.13 9.90
CA PRO A 61 -2.01 -4.62 10.88
C PRO A 61 -0.95 -3.74 10.19
N LYS A 62 -0.56 -2.65 10.83
CA LYS A 62 0.55 -1.81 10.35
C LYS A 62 1.89 -2.53 10.52
N GLU A 63 1.97 -3.39 11.53
CA GLU A 63 3.11 -4.29 11.75
C GLU A 63 2.93 -5.62 11.01
N ILE A 64 4.03 -6.12 10.43
CA ILE A 64 4.00 -7.37 9.66
C ILE A 64 4.24 -8.55 10.61
N PHE A 65 3.17 -9.30 10.90
CA PHE A 65 3.30 -10.61 11.52
C PHE A 65 3.34 -11.69 10.44
N LEU A 66 4.45 -12.44 10.38
CA LEU A 66 4.65 -13.44 9.33
C LEU A 66 3.76 -14.68 9.49
N THR A 67 3.19 -14.93 10.67
CA THR A 67 2.37 -16.13 10.91
C THR A 67 1.46 -15.93 12.12
N LEU A 68 0.25 -16.49 12.06
CA LEU A 68 -0.70 -16.53 13.21
C LEU A 68 -0.09 -17.16 14.47
N LYS A 69 0.86 -18.09 14.31
CA LYS A 69 1.57 -18.75 15.43
C LYS A 69 2.35 -17.77 16.31
N LEU A 70 2.73 -16.61 15.80
CA LEU A 70 3.48 -15.60 16.56
C LEU A 70 2.59 -14.79 17.51
N LEU A 71 1.27 -14.88 17.38
CA LEU A 71 0.30 -14.18 18.23
C LEU A 71 -0.11 -14.97 19.49
N LEU A 72 0.25 -16.27 19.60
CA LEU A 72 -0.23 -17.19 20.64
C LEU A 72 0.80 -17.46 21.76
N LYS A 73 1.66 -16.49 22.09
CA LYS A 73 2.74 -16.68 23.08
C LYS A 73 2.43 -16.02 24.41
#